data_AF-A0A072V873-F1
#
_entry.id   AF-A0A072V873-F1
#
_cell.length_a   1.000
_cell.length_b   1.000
_cell.length_c   1.000
_cell.angle_alpha   90.00
_cell.angle_beta   90.00
_cell.angle_gamma   90.00
#
_symmetry.space_group_name_H-M   'P 1'
#
loop_
_entity.id
_entity.type
_entity.pdbx_description
1 polymer ?
#
loop_
_entity_poly.entity_id
_entity_poly.type
_entity_poly.pdbx_seq_one_letter_code
_entity_poly.pdbx_strand_id
1 'polypeptide(L)' 'MMNALVEVDFFSGYKVGANNHISITHLQFADDTLLIGDRSWANIRALKTLLILFEATSGLKVNFHKSMLTLFDFISW' A
#
# COMPACT_ATOMS: atom_id res chain seq x y z
N MET A 1 2.26 -4.78 -10.33
CA MET A 1 1.51 -5.57 -9.32
C MET A 1 0.56 -4.70 -8.51
N MET A 2 1.05 -3.64 -7.86
CA MET A 2 0.19 -2.69 -7.12
C MET A 2 -0.88 -2.04 -8.02
N ASN A 3 -0.49 -1.53 -9.20
CA ASN A 3 -1.43 -0.91 -10.14
C ASN A 3 -2.58 -1.86 -10.52
N ALA A 4 -2.29 -3.16 -10.68
CA ALA A 4 -3.33 -4.15 -10.99
C ALA A 4 -4.36 -4.31 -9.86
N LEU A 5 -3.96 -4.21 -8.59
CA LEU A 5 -4.90 -4.24 -7.46
C LEU A 5 -5.79 -2.99 -7.41
N VAL A 6 -5.26 -1.85 -7.86
CA VAL A 6 -6.00 -0.58 -7.92
C VAL A 6 -6.98 -0.61 -9.10
N GLU A 7 -6.56 -1.10 -10.26
CA GLU A 7 -7.41 -1.22 -11.45
C GLU A 7 -8.60 -2.16 -11.27
N VAL A 8 -8.48 -3.18 -10.41
CA VAL A 8 -9.57 -4.11 -10.09
C VAL A 8 -10.30 -3.75 -8.78
N ASP A 9 -10.13 -2.53 -8.28
CA ASP A 9 -10.76 -1.99 -7.06
C ASP A 9 -10.54 -2.82 -5.78
N PHE A 10 -9.50 -3.66 -5.76
CA PHE A 10 -9.13 -4.45 -4.58
C PHE A 10 -8.35 -3.62 -3.56
N PHE A 11 -7.75 -2.51 -3.99
CA PHE A 11 -7.01 -1.60 -3.14
C PHE A 11 -7.36 -0.14 -3.45
N SER A 12 -7.80 0.60 -2.42
CA SER A 12 -8.05 2.04 -2.50
C SER A 12 -6.85 2.83 -2.00
N GLY A 13 -6.24 3.63 -2.88
CA GLY A 13 -5.14 4.54 -2.54
C GLY A 13 -5.59 5.70 -1.64
N TYR A 14 -4.63 6.27 -0.93
CA TYR A 14 -4.89 7.41 -0.06
C TYR A 14 -4.95 8.70 -0.86
N LYS A 15 -6.03 9.46 -0.71
CA LYS A 15 -6.26 10.69 -1.48
C LYS A 15 -5.65 11.90 -0.78
N VAL A 16 -4.93 12.73 -1.55
CA VAL A 16 -4.27 13.95 -1.06
C VAL A 16 -4.53 15.15 -1.98
N GLY A 17 -4.27 16.35 -1.44
CA GLY A 17 -4.45 17.63 -2.12
C GLY A 17 -5.80 18.28 -1.84
N ALA A 18 -5.93 19.57 -2.14
CA ALA A 18 -7.09 20.40 -1.79
C ALA A 18 -8.45 19.81 -2.23
N ASN A 19 -8.47 19.02 -3.31
CA ASN A 19 -9.67 18.38 -3.85
C ASN A 19 -9.58 16.85 -3.87
N ASN A 20 -8.66 16.23 -3.10
CA ASN A 20 -8.47 14.76 -3.08
C ASN A 20 -8.24 14.14 -4.47
N HIS A 21 -7.67 14.90 -5.41
CA HIS A 21 -7.52 14.49 -6.81
C HIS A 21 -6.31 13.57 -7.03
N ILE A 22 -5.35 13.57 -6.10
CA ILE A 22 -4.15 12.75 -6.21
C ILE A 22 -4.33 11.52 -5.32
N SER A 23 -4.37 10.33 -5.92
CA SER A 23 -4.37 9.06 -5.19
C SER A 23 -2.96 8.51 -5.10
N ILE A 24 -2.45 8.36 -3.88
CA ILE A 24 -1.15 7.77 -3.60
C ILE A 24 -1.37 6.34 -3.10
N THR A 25 -0.77 5.38 -3.81
CA THR A 25 -0.88 3.95 -3.47
C THR A 25 0.46 3.37 -3.00
N HIS A 26 1.56 3.88 -3.55
CA HIS A 26 2.90 3.40 -3.21
C HIS A 26 3.98 4.44 -3.52
N LEU A 27 5.09 4.38 -2.78
CA LEU A 27 6.32 5.14 -3.01
C LEU A 27 7.49 4.17 -2.97
N GLN A 28 8.27 4.12 -4.05
CA GLN A 28 9.43 3.22 -4.18
C GLN A 28 10.72 4.00 -3.94
N PHE A 29 11.55 3.50 -3.05
CA PHE A 29 12.92 3.92 -2.82
C PHE A 29 13.86 2.76 -3.22
N ALA A 30 15.18 2.98 -3.16
CA ALA A 30 16.16 1.97 -3.57
C ALA A 30 16.00 0.63 -2.82
N ASP A 31 15.85 0.70 -1.50
CA ASP A 31 15.81 -0.50 -0.64
C ASP A 31 14.44 -0.74 0.01
N ASP A 32 13.53 0.24 -0.05
CA ASP A 32 12.27 0.22 0.69
C ASP A 32 11.11 0.67 -0.19
N THR A 33 9.94 0.05 0.01
CA THR A 33 8.69 0.46 -0.64
C THR A 33 7.66 0.78 0.42
N LEU A 34 7.15 2.01 0.41
CA LEU A 34 6.04 2.41 1.25
C LEU A 34 4.73 2.17 0.50
N LEU A 35 3.80 1.45 1.12
CA LEU A 35 2.47 1.19 0.59
C LEU A 35 1.46 2.00 1.41
N ILE A 36 0.61 2.78 0.73
CA ILE A 36 -0.29 3.75 1.37
C ILE A 36 -1.70 3.54 0.83
N GLY A 37 -2.70 3.46 1.72
CA GLY A 37 -4.10 3.34 1.32
C GLY A 37 -5.04 3.72 2.45
N ASP A 38 -6.33 3.75 2.12
CA ASP A 38 -7.39 4.03 3.09
C ASP A 38 -7.38 3.05 4.28
N ARG A 39 -7.84 3.55 5.44
CA ARG A 39 -7.99 2.79 6.68
C ARG A 39 -9.12 1.78 6.57
N SER A 40 -8.88 0.67 5.87
CA SER A 40 -9.85 -0.40 5.68
C SER A 40 -9.23 -1.79 5.83
N TRP A 41 -10.00 -2.73 6.39
CA TRP A 41 -9.61 -4.14 6.44
C TRP A 41 -9.43 -4.75 5.05
N ALA A 42 -10.16 -4.25 4.05
CA ALA A 42 -10.01 -4.66 2.66
C ALA A 42 -8.60 -4.33 2.15
N ASN A 43 -8.13 -3.10 2.35
CA ASN A 43 -6.77 -2.69 1.97
C ASN A 43 -5.70 -3.48 2.73
N ILE A 44 -5.88 -3.75 4.02
CA ILE A 44 -4.93 -4.57 4.80
C ILE A 44 -4.83 -5.99 4.20
N ARG A 45 -5.97 -6.60 3.85
CA ARG A 45 -5.99 -7.92 3.20
C ARG A 45 -5.34 -7.89 1.83
N ALA A 46 -5.65 -6.87 1.02
CA ALA A 46 -5.05 -6.68 -0.30
C ALA A 46 -3.53 -6.53 -0.23
N LEU A 47 -3.00 -5.74 0.72
CA LEU A 47 -1.56 -5.59 0.97
C LEU A 47 -0.91 -6.91 1.37
N LYS A 48 -1.54 -7.66 2.28
CA LYS A 48 -1.04 -8.98 2.68
C LYS A 48 -0.96 -9.93 1.49
N THR A 49 -2.01 -9.99 0.67
CA THR A 49 -2.04 -10.81 -0.55
C THR A 49 -0.99 -10.35 -1.56
N LEU A 50 -0.81 -9.05 -1.74
CA LEU A 50 0.22 -8.46 -2.60
C LEU A 50 1.62 -8.95 -2.20
N LEU A 51 1.95 -8.87 -0.91
CA LEU A 51 3.27 -9.28 -0.39
C LEU A 51 3.51 -10.78 -0.55
N ILE A 52 2.50 -11.61 -0.26
CA ILE A 52 2.57 -13.07 -0.45
C ILE A 52 2.79 -13.41 -1.92
N LEU A 53 2.01 -12.80 -2.82
CA LEU A 53 2.12 -13.07 -4.25
C LEU A 53 3.44 -12.50 -4.82
N PHE A 54 3.96 -11.40 -4.27
CA PHE A 54 5.29 -10.88 -4.63
C PHE A 54 6.38 -11.87 -4.24
N GLU A 55 6.36 -12.40 -3.00
CA GLU A 55 7.30 -13.43 -2.56
C GLU A 55 7.25 -14.67 -3.46
N ALA A 56 6.03 -15.14 -3.78
CA ALA A 56 5.82 -16.30 -4.64
C ALA A 56 6.29 -16.10 -6.10
N THR A 57 6.15 -14.90 -6.66
CA THR A 57 6.47 -14.61 -8.07
C THR A 57 7.89 -14.11 -8.29
N SER A 58 8.47 -13.39 -7.32
CA SER A 58 9.84 -12.88 -7.41
C SER A 58 10.88 -13.88 -6.92
N GLY A 59 10.49 -14.86 -6.10
CA GLY A 59 11.42 -15.74 -5.40
C GLY A 59 12.21 -15.04 -4.28
N LEU A 60 11.90 -13.77 -3.99
CA LEU A 60 12.50 -13.01 -2.90
C LEU A 60 11.67 -13.16 -1.63
N LYS A 61 12.35 -13.34 -0.49
CA LYS A 61 11.69 -13.42 0.80
C LYS A 61 11.29 -12.03 1.29
N VAL A 62 10.00 -11.81 1.53
CA VAL A 62 9.54 -10.56 2.15
C VAL A 62 10.01 -10.51 3.60
N ASN A 63 10.70 -9.44 3.96
CA ASN A 63 11.14 -9.24 5.34
C ASN A 63 10.00 -8.62 6.17
N PHE A 64 9.12 -9.48 6.69
CA PHE A 64 8.03 -9.06 7.57
C PHE A 64 8.52 -8.47 8.90
N HIS A 65 9.74 -8.76 9.34
CA HIS A 65 10.33 -8.15 10.54
C HIS A 65 10.70 -6.67 10.32
N LYS A 66 11.07 -6.28 9.09
CA LYS A 66 11.29 -4.87 8.73
C LYS A 66 9.99 -4.16 8.31
N SER A 67 8.95 -4.93 7.96
CA SER A 67 7.66 -4.38 7.54
C SER A 67 6.83 -3.92 8.75
N MET A 68 6.39 -2.66 8.74
CA MET A 68 5.58 -2.06 9.81
C MET A 68 4.27 -1.51 9.24
N LEU A 69 3.15 -1.88 9.87
CA LEU A 69 1.84 -1.31 9.56
C LEU A 69 1.55 -0.17 10.55
N THR A 70 1.49 1.06 10.05
CA THR A 70 1.24 2.25 10.86
C THR A 70 -0.02 2.97 10.37
N LEU A 71 -0.85 3.41 11.31
CA LEU A 71 -1.99 4.28 11.04
C LEU A 71 -1.53 5.73 11.16
N PHE A 72 -1.82 6.54 10.14
CA PHE A 72 -1.60 7.97 10.15
C PHE A 72 -2.96 8.67 10.18
N ASP A 73 -3.18 9.48 11.19
CA ASP A 73 -4.29 10.44 11.23
C ASP A 73 -3.69 11.85 11.10
N PHE A 74 -4.19 12.65 10.17
CA PHE A 74 -3.77 14.04 10.02
C PHE A 74 -4.58 14.93 10.95
N ILE A 75 -3.91 15.68 11.81
CA ILE A 75 -4.53 16.71 12.64
C ILE A 75 -4.57 17.99 11.82
N SER A 76 -5.77 18.49 11.53
CA SER A 76 -5.95 19.82 10.94
C SER A 76 -6.01 20.84 12.08
N TRP A 77 -5.16 21.86 12.02
CA TRP A 77 -5.20 23.04 12.89
C TRP A 77 -6.15 24.10 12.33
#